data_AF-A0A543NA23-F1
#
_entry.id   AF-A0A543NA23-F1
#
_cell.length_a   1.000
_cell.length_b   1.000
_cell.length_c   1.000
_cell.angle_alpha   90.00
_cell.angle_beta   90.00
_cell.angle_gamma   90.00
#
_symmetry.space_group_name_H-M   'P 1'
#
loop_
_entity.id
_entity.type
_entity.pdbx_description
1 polymer ?
#
loop_
_entity_poly.entity_id
_entity_poly.type
_entity_poly.pdbx_seq_one_letter_code
_entity_poly.pdbx_strand_id
1 'polypeptide(L)' 'MSTPAPWPAPLLRPGDVAEAFGVTTSTVNTWVREGRLAPVLVTPGGHRRFAPGQVQDLMSATNQDQGGGQA' A
#
# COMPACT_ATOMS: atom_id res chain seq x y z
N MET A 1 10.88 -32.35 -5.78
CA MET A 1 10.64 -31.92 -4.38
C MET A 1 9.74 -30.70 -4.46
N SER A 2 8.55 -30.75 -3.88
CA SER A 2 7.56 -29.67 -3.98
C SER A 2 8.01 -28.49 -3.12
N THR A 3 8.35 -27.37 -3.75
CA THR A 3 8.61 -26.11 -3.04
C THR A 3 7.28 -25.68 -2.40
N PRO A 4 7.22 -25.43 -1.07
CA PRO A 4 6.02 -24.87 -0.47
C PRO A 4 5.72 -23.53 -1.15
N ALA A 5 4.43 -23.27 -1.40
CA ALA A 5 3.97 -22.03 -2.01
C ALA A 5 4.60 -20.83 -1.29
N PRO A 6 5.06 -19.80 -2.03
CA PRO A 6 5.63 -18.61 -1.40
C PRO A 6 4.64 -18.07 -0.38
N TRP A 7 5.16 -17.64 0.77
CA TRP A 7 4.35 -16.95 1.77
C TRP A 7 3.46 -15.90 1.10
N PRO A 8 2.26 -15.63 1.65
CA PRO A 8 1.48 -14.49 1.20
C PRO A 8 2.43 -13.28 1.15
N ALA A 9 2.46 -12.60 0.01
CA ALA A 9 3.53 -11.68 -0.37
C ALA A 9 3.98 -10.79 0.81
N PRO A 10 5.30 -10.57 0.98
CA PRO A 10 5.85 -9.88 2.15
C PRO A 10 5.17 -8.53 2.35
N LEU A 11 4.79 -8.22 3.60
CA LEU A 11 4.13 -6.96 3.93
C LEU A 11 5.01 -5.76 3.55
N LEU A 12 4.40 -4.80 2.88
CA LEU A 12 5.06 -3.61 2.37
C LEU A 12 5.35 -2.63 3.51
N ARG A 13 6.55 -2.05 3.49
CA ARG A 13 6.91 -0.91 4.35
C ARG A 13 6.34 0.38 3.75
N PRO A 14 6.27 1.49 4.51
CA PRO A 14 5.87 2.78 3.94
C PRO A 14 6.74 3.21 2.75
N GLY A 15 8.03 2.84 2.76
CA GLY A 15 8.95 3.08 1.64
C GLY A 15 8.58 2.31 0.37
N ASP A 16 8.24 1.03 0.51
CA ASP A 16 7.86 0.20 -0.65
C ASP A 16 6.55 0.70 -1.28
N VAL A 17 5.59 1.16 -0.46
CA VAL A 17 4.36 1.80 -0.92
C VAL A 17 4.65 3.13 -1.62
N ALA A 18 5.51 3.96 -1.03
CA ALA A 18 5.92 5.24 -1.61
C ALA A 18 6.55 5.05 -3.00
N GLU A 19 7.47 4.09 -3.14
CA GLU A 19 8.12 3.77 -4.41
C GLU A 19 7.10 3.30 -5.46
N ALA A 20 6.17 2.42 -5.08
CA ALA A 20 5.15 1.89 -5.99
C ALA A 20 4.20 2.97 -6.55
N PHE A 21 3.94 4.03 -5.77
CA PHE A 21 3.11 5.16 -6.18
C PHE A 21 3.91 6.35 -6.73
N GLY A 22 5.25 6.32 -6.69
CA GLY A 22 6.09 7.46 -7.03
C GLY A 22 5.90 8.68 -6.11
N VAL A 23 5.56 8.45 -4.83
CA VAL A 23 5.29 9.50 -3.83
C VAL A 23 6.28 9.43 -2.67
N THR A 24 6.16 10.34 -1.71
CA THR A 24 6.96 10.30 -0.48
C THR A 24 6.32 9.42 0.60
N THR A 25 7.13 8.93 1.54
CA THR A 25 6.61 8.22 2.72
C THR A 25 5.71 9.09 3.61
N SER A 26 5.89 10.41 3.61
CA SER A 26 4.96 11.35 4.25
C SER A 26 3.59 11.34 3.60
N THR A 27 3.51 11.25 2.27
CA THR A 27 2.24 11.08 1.54
C THR A 27 1.52 9.80 1.96
N VAL A 28 2.26 8.69 2.08
CA VAL A 28 1.72 7.42 2.58
C VAL A 28 1.21 7.56 4.02
N ASN A 29 1.94 8.26 4.90
CA ASN A 29 1.47 8.53 6.26
C ASN A 29 0.20 9.40 6.29
N THR A 30 0.07 10.35 5.37
CA THR A 30 -1.17 11.13 5.20
C THR A 30 -2.34 10.23 4.80
N TRP A 31 -2.16 9.31 3.84
CA TRP A 31 -3.20 8.33 3.49
C TRP A 31 -3.62 7.45 4.66
N VAL A 32 -2.68 7.09 5.54
CA VAL A 32 -3.01 6.36 6.77
C VAL A 32 -3.86 7.22 7.71
N ARG A 33 -3.51 8.50 7.89
CA ARG A 33 -4.28 9.44 8.72
C ARG A 33 -5.67 9.71 8.14
N GLU A 34 -5.79 9.71 6.82
CA GLU A 34 -7.06 9.87 6.08
C GLU A 34 -7.89 8.58 6.03
N GLY A 35 -7.36 7.45 6.52
CA GLY A 35 -8.04 6.15 6.48
C GLY A 35 -8.06 5.48 5.10
N ARG A 36 -7.34 6.02 4.10
CA ARG A 36 -7.21 5.45 2.76
C ARG A 36 -6.31 4.22 2.72
N LEU A 37 -5.44 4.05 3.72
CA LEU A 37 -4.54 2.90 3.86
C LEU A 37 -4.45 2.50 5.34
N ALA A 38 -4.78 1.25 5.68
CA ALA A 38 -4.65 0.74 7.05
C ALA A 38 -3.42 -0.18 7.19
N PRO A 39 -2.55 0.02 8.18
CA PRO A 39 -1.50 -0.95 8.46
C PRO A 39 -2.13 -2.23 9.01
N VAL A 40 -1.77 -3.38 8.42
CA VAL A 40 -2.19 -4.70 8.93
C VAL A 40 -1.33 -5.17 10.10
N LEU A 41 -0.15 -4.56 10.26
CA LEU A 41 0.75 -4.79 11.38
C LEU A 41 1.51 -3.51 11.71
N VAL A 42 1.72 -3.29 13.01
CA VAL A 42 2.63 -2.27 13.54
C VAL A 42 3.67 -3.00 14.37
N THR A 43 4.95 -2.84 14.05
CA THR A 43 6.02 -3.46 14.83
C THR A 43 6.14 -2.79 16.21
N PRO A 44 6.79 -3.42 17.21
CA PRO A 44 7.06 -2.78 18.50
C PRO A 44 7.79 -1.44 18.40
N GLY A 45 8.62 -1.25 17.36
CA GLY A 45 9.30 0.02 17.07
C GLY A 45 8.44 1.05 16.33
N GLY A 46 7.16 0.80 16.12
CA GLY A 46 6.23 1.72 15.45
C GLY A 46 6.25 1.68 13.92
N HIS A 47 7.00 0.76 13.30
CA HIS A 47 7.02 0.65 11.84
C HIS A 47 5.74 -0.01 11.32
N ARG A 48 5.06 0.67 10.39
CA ARG A 48 3.84 0.19 9.75
C ARG A 48 4.14 -0.83 8.66
N ARG A 49 3.23 -1.77 8.48
CA ARG A 49 3.28 -2.80 7.45
C ARG A 49 1.92 -2.91 6.76
N PHE A 50 1.92 -2.98 5.44
CA PHE A 50 0.71 -2.94 4.61
C PHE A 50 0.56 -4.22 3.80
N ALA A 51 -0.67 -4.67 3.63
CA ALA A 51 -0.97 -5.79 2.74
C ALA A 51 -0.83 -5.34 1.27
N PRO A 52 -0.15 -6.11 0.42
CA PRO A 52 -0.05 -5.80 -1.02
C PRO A 52 -1.40 -5.60 -1.70
N GLY A 53 -2.43 -6.40 -1.31
CA GLY A 53 -3.78 -6.26 -1.85
C GLY A 53 -4.38 -4.86 -1.64
N GLN A 54 -4.32 -4.33 -0.42
CA GLN A 54 -4.83 -2.99 -0.11
C GLN A 54 -4.10 -1.89 -0.89
N VAL A 55 -2.79 -2.06 -1.11
CA VAL A 55 -1.98 -1.13 -1.90
C VAL A 55 -2.38 -1.20 -3.38
N GLN A 56 -2.63 -2.39 -3.91
CA GLN A 56 -3.14 -2.60 -5.26
C GLN A 56 -4.53 -1.97 -5.45
N ASP A 57 -5.44 -2.18 -4.49
CA ASP A 57 -6.78 -1.61 -4.49
C ASP A 57 -6.74 -0.08 -4.53
N LEU A 58 -5.84 0.53 -3.74
CA LEU A 58 -5.64 1.97 -3.73
C LEU A 58 -5.08 2.49 -5.07
N MET A 59 -4.18 1.76 -5.73
CA MET A 59 -3.71 2.12 -7.07
C MET A 59 -4.84 2.08 -8.08
N SER A 60 -5.65 1.01 -8.05
CA SER A 60 -6.81 0.86 -8.92
C SER A 60 -7.82 1.99 -8.70
N ALA A 61 -8.16 2.32 -7.45
CA ALA A 61 -9.05 3.42 -7.12
C ALA A 61 -8.53 4.79 -7.58
N THR A 62 -7.22 5.03 -7.42
CA THR A 62 -6.58 6.29 -7.87
C THR A 62 -6.61 6.43 -9.40
N ASN A 63 -6.47 5.33 -10.13
CA ASN A 63 -6.55 5.33 -11.59
C ASN A 63 -7.98 5.57 -12.12
N GLN A 64 -9.02 5.19 -11.35
CA GLN A 64 -10.42 5.48 -11.70
C GLN A 64 -10.77 6.97 -11.53
N ASP A 65 -10.24 7.63 -10.50
CA ASP A 65 -10.46 9.06 -10.23
C ASP A 65 -10.00 9.97 -11.39
N GLN A 66 -8.91 9.59 -12.07
CA GLN A 66 -8.36 10.35 -13.20
C GLN A 66 -9.14 10.18 -14.51
N GLY A 67 -10.09 9.23 -14.59
CA GLY A 67 -10.87 8.92 -15.80
C GLY A 67 -12.17 9.71 -15.98
N GLY A 68 -12.55 10.57 -15.03
CA GLY A 68 -13.86 11.23 -14.98
C GLY A 68 -14.03 12.53 -15.78
N GLY A 69 -13.03 12.94 -16.57
CA GLY A 69 -13.01 14.24 -17.26
C GLY A 69 -12.95 14.14 -18.78
N GLN A 70 -13.89 13.44 -19.42
CA GLN A 70 -14.11 13.53 -20.86
C GLN A 70 -15.62 13.48 -21.17
N ALA A 71 -16.27 14.65 -21.15
CA ALA A 71 -17.46 15.01 -21.94
C ALA A 71 -17.69 16.53 -21.82
#